data_AF-A0A316FY16-F1
#
_entry.id   AF-A0A316FY16-F1
#
_cell.length_a   1.000
_cell.length_b   1.000
_cell.length_c   1.000
_cell.angle_alpha   90.00
_cell.angle_beta   90.00
_cell.angle_gamma   90.00
#
_symmetry.space_group_name_H-M   'P 1'
#
loop_
_entity.id
_entity.type
_entity.pdbx_description
1 polymer ?
#
loop_
_entity_poly.entity_id
_entity_poly.type
_entity_poly.pdbx_seq_one_letter_code
_entity_poly.pdbx_strand_id
1 'polypeptide(L)'
;MSDVDLRSLRGAMEGFCASTLCTCDEEGLPNASMISQVHWVDEEHVALSYQFFNKTRRNLLATRQACVQLFDPATLAIYRLDLDYVETRTSGALFETMKAKLAGIASHHGLEKVFRLLGADVFRVVAMEQVQAPSARPACRDATLLSAVRACVDDFSRCQDLDDLADAVLDGVVRHLGVSHAILLMAECDGRLFALGSRGYAVSGIGAEILPGEGVIGVAACEGVPIRIGHMSTDYRYGAALGAAARSAGLVAEEPRGVPFPGLGTPHSQIAVPVSAGGRVLGVLFAESDEVMRFDHECEDALVLVAVQLGATMALLQEEDAEEAPAAPVPHVAEGSGVTVRHYSRDDSVFIGHDYLIKGVAGAILWRLLREHAATGRTDFTTRELRLDRSLKLPDHAENLDARLVLLRRRLEERGACLQLVKTGRGLFRLVCRSHITLEDAGEGEAAEVA
;
A
#
# COMPACT_ATOMS: atom_id res chain seq x y z
N MET A 1 -39.10 -16.28 -10.77
CA MET A 1 -37.96 -15.42 -11.12
C MET A 1 -37.07 -15.42 -9.90
N SER A 2 -35.88 -16.01 -9.98
CA SER A 2 -34.93 -15.91 -8.87
C SER A 2 -34.56 -14.44 -8.73
N ASP A 3 -34.76 -13.85 -7.55
CA ASP A 3 -34.20 -12.53 -7.24
C ASP A 3 -32.69 -12.63 -7.45
N VAL A 4 -32.19 -11.98 -8.49
CA VAL A 4 -30.76 -11.89 -8.74
C VAL A 4 -30.23 -10.80 -7.82
N ASP A 5 -29.38 -11.18 -6.87
CA ASP A 5 -28.73 -10.24 -5.96
C ASP A 5 -27.61 -9.49 -6.70
N LEU A 6 -27.58 -8.15 -6.60
CA LEU A 6 -26.56 -7.30 -7.23
C LEU A 6 -25.15 -7.67 -6.75
N ARG A 7 -25.00 -8.02 -5.46
CA ARG A 7 -23.71 -8.42 -4.89
C ARG A 7 -23.15 -9.67 -5.56
N SER A 8 -24.02 -10.59 -5.99
CA SER A 8 -23.61 -11.81 -6.70
C SER A 8 -23.01 -11.53 -8.08
N LEU A 9 -23.21 -10.33 -8.64
CA LEU A 9 -22.73 -9.94 -9.96
C LEU A 9 -21.38 -9.21 -9.93
N ARG A 10 -20.73 -9.05 -8.76
CA ARG A 10 -19.43 -8.36 -8.62
C ARG A 10 -18.36 -8.94 -9.56
N GLY A 11 -18.33 -10.27 -9.74
CA GLY A 11 -17.43 -10.94 -10.68
C GLY A 11 -17.62 -10.50 -12.14
N ALA A 12 -18.86 -10.26 -12.57
CA ALA A 12 -19.16 -9.75 -13.91
C ALA A 12 -18.79 -8.26 -14.09
N MET A 13 -18.59 -7.54 -12.98
CA MET A 13 -18.23 -6.11 -12.91
C MET A 13 -16.71 -5.88 -12.78
N GLU A 14 -15.90 -6.94 -12.89
CA GLU A 14 -14.43 -6.87 -12.80
C GLU A 14 -13.78 -6.11 -13.98
N GLY A 15 -14.53 -5.84 -15.05
CA GLY A 15 -14.00 -5.16 -16.24
C GLY A 15 -13.24 -6.09 -17.20
N PHE A 16 -13.43 -7.41 -17.07
CA PHE A 16 -12.85 -8.40 -17.99
C PHE A 16 -13.51 -8.38 -19.38
N CYS A 17 -14.83 -8.15 -19.43
CA CYS A 17 -15.57 -7.98 -20.67
C CYS A 17 -16.23 -6.60 -20.72
N ALA A 18 -16.20 -5.98 -21.90
CA ALA A 18 -16.90 -4.72 -22.12
C ALA A 18 -18.42 -4.92 -21.94
N SER A 19 -19.07 -3.92 -21.37
CA SER A 19 -20.52 -3.90 -21.18
C SER A 19 -21.18 -3.02 -22.24
N THR A 20 -22.44 -3.30 -22.56
CA THR A 20 -23.22 -2.47 -23.49
C THR A 20 -24.17 -1.58 -22.69
N LEU A 21 -23.99 -0.27 -22.79
CA LEU A 21 -24.84 0.75 -22.19
C LEU A 21 -25.83 1.29 -23.21
N CYS A 22 -27.10 1.27 -22.86
CA CYS A 22 -28.20 1.81 -23.64
C CYS A 22 -28.87 2.97 -22.90
N THR A 23 -29.18 4.04 -23.61
CA THR A 23 -29.97 5.18 -23.12
C THR A 23 -30.96 5.63 -24.20
N CYS A 24 -31.95 6.44 -23.85
CA CYS A 24 -32.88 7.06 -24.81
C CYS A 24 -33.02 8.56 -24.55
N ASP A 25 -33.33 9.33 -25.59
CA ASP A 25 -33.77 10.72 -25.44
C ASP A 25 -35.25 10.80 -25.01
N GLU A 26 -35.77 12.03 -24.85
CA GLU A 26 -37.15 12.28 -24.38
C GLU A 26 -38.20 11.74 -25.36
N GLU A 27 -37.85 11.66 -26.64
CA GLU A 27 -38.69 11.07 -27.69
C GLU A 27 -38.59 9.54 -27.77
N GLY A 28 -37.72 8.92 -26.96
CA GLY A 28 -37.55 7.48 -26.88
C GLY A 28 -36.60 6.87 -27.94
N LEU A 29 -35.84 7.69 -28.67
CA LEU A 29 -34.87 7.20 -29.65
C LEU A 29 -33.66 6.56 -28.93
N PRO A 30 -33.34 5.29 -29.20
CA PRO A 30 -32.28 4.60 -28.48
C PRO A 30 -30.88 5.07 -28.90
N ASN A 31 -29.95 4.92 -27.98
CA ASN A 31 -28.52 5.11 -28.14
C ASN A 31 -27.80 3.99 -27.41
N ALA A 32 -26.92 3.27 -28.11
CA ALA A 32 -26.11 2.20 -27.54
C ALA A 32 -24.62 2.56 -27.60
N SER A 33 -23.87 2.23 -26.56
CA SER A 33 -22.44 2.49 -26.45
C SER A 33 -21.76 1.36 -25.69
N MET A 34 -20.55 1.00 -26.09
CA MET A 34 -19.72 0.08 -25.32
C MET A 34 -18.98 0.84 -24.23
N ILE A 35 -18.99 0.29 -23.01
CA ILE A 35 -18.23 0.81 -21.87
C ILE A 35 -17.26 -0.26 -21.38
N SER A 36 -16.11 0.17 -20.87
CA SER A 36 -15.07 -0.75 -20.41
C SER A 36 -15.46 -1.52 -19.16
N GLN A 37 -16.25 -0.90 -18.26
CA GLN A 37 -16.56 -1.47 -16.96
C GLN A 37 -17.84 -0.88 -16.38
N VAL A 38 -18.61 -1.74 -15.71
CA VAL A 38 -19.59 -1.37 -14.68
C VAL A 38 -18.91 -1.57 -13.34
N HIS A 39 -18.98 -0.60 -12.44
CA HIS A 39 -18.36 -0.67 -11.12
C HIS A 39 -19.43 -0.93 -10.06
N TRP A 40 -19.23 -1.94 -9.22
CA TRP A 40 -20.10 -2.16 -8.05
C TRP A 40 -19.85 -1.10 -6.98
N VAL A 41 -20.90 -0.50 -6.42
CA VAL A 41 -20.78 0.53 -5.37
C VAL A 41 -21.30 0.00 -4.02
N ASP A 42 -22.54 -0.49 -4.01
CA ASP A 42 -23.19 -1.10 -2.85
C ASP A 42 -24.31 -2.05 -3.32
N GLU A 43 -25.19 -2.48 -2.43
CA GLU A 43 -26.28 -3.43 -2.73
C GLU A 43 -27.35 -2.87 -3.69
N GLU A 44 -27.44 -1.55 -3.82
CA GLU A 44 -28.46 -0.87 -4.64
C GLU A 44 -27.85 -0.07 -5.79
N HIS A 45 -26.54 0.18 -5.78
CA HIS A 45 -25.90 1.09 -6.71
C HIS A 45 -24.75 0.49 -7.52
N VAL A 46 -24.63 0.97 -8.75
CA VAL A 46 -23.47 0.78 -9.63
C VAL A 46 -22.98 2.13 -10.14
N ALA A 47 -21.72 2.20 -10.56
CA ALA A 47 -21.14 3.37 -11.20
C ALA A 47 -20.59 3.05 -12.59
N LEU A 48 -20.80 3.97 -13.54
CA LEU A 48 -20.33 3.88 -14.92
C LEU A 48 -19.33 5.00 -15.21
N SER A 49 -18.36 4.73 -16.08
CA SER A 49 -17.33 5.71 -16.43
C SER A 49 -17.87 6.78 -17.39
N TYR A 50 -17.74 8.04 -17.00
CA TYR A 50 -18.00 9.18 -17.89
C TYR A 50 -16.70 9.64 -18.55
N GLN A 51 -16.62 9.52 -19.89
CA GLN A 51 -15.39 9.81 -20.65
C GLN A 51 -15.65 10.68 -21.89
N PHE A 52 -16.40 10.19 -22.89
CA PHE A 52 -16.59 10.88 -24.18
C PHE A 52 -18.02 10.80 -24.75
N PHE A 53 -18.98 10.40 -23.91
CA PHE A 53 -20.31 10.00 -24.39
C PHE A 53 -21.30 11.17 -24.48
N ASN A 54 -21.09 12.10 -25.42
CA ASN A 54 -21.91 13.31 -25.54
C ASN A 54 -23.43 13.01 -25.70
N LYS A 55 -23.80 12.03 -26.54
CA LYS A 55 -25.22 11.63 -26.69
C LYS A 55 -25.73 10.89 -25.46
N THR A 56 -24.99 9.90 -24.97
CA THR A 56 -25.36 9.15 -23.76
C THR A 56 -25.58 10.08 -22.57
N ARG A 57 -24.67 11.02 -22.33
CA ARG A 57 -24.78 11.99 -21.24
C ARG A 57 -25.96 12.93 -21.40
N ARG A 58 -26.21 13.42 -22.62
CA ARG A 58 -27.42 14.24 -22.88
C ARG A 58 -28.69 13.47 -22.53
N ASN A 59 -28.77 12.22 -22.99
CA ASN A 59 -29.88 11.33 -22.70
C ASN A 59 -30.03 11.10 -21.19
N LEU A 60 -28.94 10.76 -20.49
CA LEU A 60 -28.93 10.56 -19.03
C LEU A 60 -29.41 11.79 -18.26
N LEU A 61 -28.97 12.99 -18.64
CA LEU A 61 -29.37 14.21 -17.94
C LEU A 61 -30.84 14.60 -18.21
N ALA A 62 -31.41 14.16 -19.35
CA ALA A 62 -32.81 14.42 -19.69
C ALA A 62 -33.76 13.38 -19.07
N THR A 63 -33.44 12.10 -19.22
CA THR A 63 -34.35 10.99 -18.85
C THR A 63 -34.00 10.31 -17.55
N ARG A 64 -32.76 10.46 -17.07
CA ARG A 64 -32.16 9.69 -15.95
C ARG A 64 -32.11 8.19 -16.17
N GLN A 65 -32.55 7.68 -17.32
CA GLN A 65 -32.72 6.26 -17.56
C GLN A 65 -31.54 5.70 -18.35
N ALA A 66 -31.05 4.57 -17.88
CA ALA A 66 -30.08 3.75 -18.58
C ALA A 66 -30.41 2.27 -18.42
N CYS A 67 -29.90 1.47 -19.34
CA CYS A 67 -29.88 0.02 -19.25
C CYS A 67 -28.46 -0.45 -19.56
N VAL A 68 -27.91 -1.35 -18.75
CA VAL A 68 -26.60 -1.93 -19.03
C VAL A 68 -26.68 -3.45 -19.07
N GLN A 69 -26.00 -4.05 -20.05
CA GLN A 69 -25.86 -5.49 -20.17
C GLN A 69 -24.47 -5.93 -19.70
N LEU A 70 -24.46 -6.86 -18.75
CA LEU A 70 -23.29 -7.50 -18.16
C LEU A 70 -23.12 -8.91 -18.73
N PHE A 71 -21.87 -9.28 -18.97
CA PHE A 71 -21.49 -10.65 -19.31
C PHE A 71 -20.55 -11.17 -18.23
N ASP A 72 -20.93 -12.28 -17.60
CA ASP A 72 -20.09 -12.96 -16.63
C ASP A 72 -19.19 -13.98 -17.34
N PRO A 73 -17.86 -13.74 -17.43
CA PRO A 73 -16.95 -14.66 -18.12
C PRO A 73 -16.78 -16.01 -17.39
N ALA A 74 -17.04 -16.08 -16.08
CA ALA A 74 -16.87 -17.30 -15.31
C ALA A 74 -18.03 -18.28 -15.52
N THR A 75 -19.25 -17.77 -15.70
CA THR A 75 -20.47 -18.58 -15.85
C THR A 75 -21.06 -18.56 -17.26
N LEU A 76 -20.59 -17.64 -18.11
CA LEU A 76 -21.15 -17.30 -19.42
C LEU A 76 -22.61 -16.80 -19.34
N ALA A 77 -23.02 -16.30 -18.18
CA ALA A 77 -24.35 -15.72 -17.98
C ALA A 77 -24.40 -14.28 -18.50
N ILE A 78 -25.62 -13.85 -18.88
CA ILE A 78 -25.88 -12.47 -19.30
C ILE A 78 -26.95 -11.90 -18.40
N TYR A 79 -26.66 -10.73 -17.84
CA TYR A 79 -27.57 -9.98 -17.00
C TYR A 79 -27.84 -8.61 -17.60
N ARG A 80 -29.06 -8.12 -17.41
CA ARG A 80 -29.46 -6.75 -17.77
C ARG A 80 -29.88 -6.02 -16.50
N LEU A 81 -29.34 -4.83 -16.32
CA LEU A 81 -29.68 -3.94 -15.22
C LEU A 81 -30.37 -2.69 -15.78
N ASP A 82 -31.55 -2.37 -15.26
CA ASP A 82 -32.21 -1.10 -15.49
C ASP A 82 -31.79 -0.12 -14.41
N LEU A 83 -31.40 1.08 -14.83
CA LEU A 83 -30.67 2.05 -14.01
C LEU A 83 -31.38 3.41 -13.97
N ASP A 84 -31.43 4.01 -12.79
CA ASP A 84 -31.84 5.41 -12.58
C ASP A 84 -30.64 6.23 -12.10
N TYR A 85 -30.28 7.27 -12.85
CA TYR A 85 -29.15 8.14 -12.58
C TYR A 85 -29.35 8.94 -11.28
N VAL A 86 -28.33 8.92 -10.43
CA VAL A 86 -28.33 9.60 -9.12
C VAL A 86 -27.48 10.86 -9.18
N GLU A 87 -26.17 10.71 -9.44
CA GLU A 87 -25.21 11.81 -9.43
C GLU A 87 -23.95 11.48 -10.25
N THR A 88 -23.13 12.50 -10.55
CA THR A 88 -21.77 12.32 -11.09
C THR A 88 -20.78 12.73 -10.00
N ARG A 89 -19.89 11.82 -9.60
CA ARG A 89 -18.75 12.13 -8.72
C ARG A 89 -17.49 12.37 -9.54
N THR A 90 -16.86 13.53 -9.36
CA THR A 90 -15.63 13.92 -10.09
C THR A 90 -14.37 13.88 -9.23
N SER A 91 -14.50 13.43 -7.98
CA SER A 91 -13.41 13.31 -7.00
C SER A 91 -13.80 12.33 -5.88
N GLY A 92 -12.82 11.98 -5.04
CA GLY A 92 -12.97 11.08 -3.90
C GLY A 92 -12.79 9.60 -4.23
N ALA A 93 -12.91 8.77 -3.20
CA ALA A 93 -12.62 7.34 -3.22
C ALA A 93 -13.18 6.57 -4.42
N LEU A 94 -14.48 6.71 -4.74
CA LEU A 94 -15.09 6.02 -5.88
C LEU A 94 -14.45 6.44 -7.20
N PHE A 95 -14.21 7.75 -7.37
CA PHE A 95 -13.61 8.30 -8.58
C PHE A 95 -12.18 7.80 -8.76
N GLU A 96 -11.34 7.83 -7.71
CA GLU A 96 -9.95 7.35 -7.78
C GLU A 96 -9.87 5.83 -7.99
N THR A 97 -10.77 5.06 -7.38
CA THR A 97 -10.87 3.61 -7.61
C THR A 97 -11.21 3.32 -9.08
N MET A 98 -12.22 3.99 -9.63
CA MET A 98 -12.61 3.82 -11.03
C MET A 98 -11.54 4.32 -12.00
N LYS A 99 -10.85 5.40 -11.66
CA LYS A 99 -9.75 5.95 -12.46
C LYS A 99 -8.57 4.98 -12.55
N ALA A 100 -8.21 4.34 -11.43
CA ALA A 100 -7.16 3.32 -11.40
C ALA A 100 -7.51 2.09 -12.23
N LYS A 101 -8.72 1.54 -12.05
CA LYS A 101 -9.21 0.40 -12.85
C LYS A 101 -9.23 0.74 -14.34
N LEU A 102 -9.71 1.94 -14.68
CA LEU A 102 -9.77 2.39 -16.06
C LEU A 102 -8.38 2.51 -16.71
N ALA A 103 -7.40 3.10 -16.00
CA ALA A 103 -6.04 3.23 -16.51
C ALA A 103 -5.39 1.85 -16.76
N GLY A 104 -5.70 0.85 -15.93
CA GLY A 104 -5.36 -0.55 -16.16
C GLY A 104 -5.88 -1.08 -17.50
N ILE A 105 -7.18 -0.93 -17.74
CA ILE A 105 -7.84 -1.38 -18.97
C ILE A 105 -7.28 -0.65 -20.20
N ALA A 106 -7.07 0.67 -20.10
CA ALA A 106 -6.59 1.49 -21.20
C ALA A 106 -5.17 1.10 -21.66
N SER A 107 -4.29 0.74 -20.72
CA SER A 107 -2.92 0.32 -21.02
C SER A 107 -2.87 -0.99 -21.81
N HIS A 108 -3.73 -1.96 -21.47
CA HIS A 108 -3.83 -3.22 -22.20
C HIS A 108 -4.21 -3.06 -23.68
N HIS A 109 -5.01 -2.03 -24.00
CA HIS A 109 -5.46 -1.75 -25.37
C HIS A 109 -4.63 -0.67 -26.09
N GLY A 110 -3.62 -0.09 -25.46
CA GLY A 110 -2.80 0.99 -26.04
C GLY A 110 -3.54 2.32 -26.20
N LEU A 111 -4.57 2.57 -25.38
CA LEU A 111 -5.47 3.73 -25.49
C LEU A 111 -5.30 4.73 -24.32
N GLU A 112 -4.18 4.69 -23.61
CA GLU A 112 -3.88 5.50 -22.41
C GLU A 112 -4.14 7.00 -22.61
N LYS A 113 -3.75 7.56 -23.76
CA LYS A 113 -3.92 8.99 -24.08
C LYS A 113 -5.36 9.39 -24.42
N VAL A 114 -6.22 8.40 -24.65
CA VAL A 114 -7.61 8.61 -25.05
C VAL A 114 -8.54 8.40 -23.87
N PHE A 115 -8.30 7.43 -22.97
CA PHE A 115 -9.22 7.08 -21.90
C PHE A 115 -8.99 7.90 -20.62
N ARG A 116 -9.52 9.14 -20.61
CA ARG A 116 -9.56 9.97 -19.39
C ARG A 116 -10.92 9.84 -18.70
N LEU A 117 -10.92 9.48 -17.42
CA LEU A 117 -12.12 9.54 -16.59
C LEU A 117 -12.47 11.01 -16.29
N LEU A 118 -13.65 11.45 -16.71
CA LEU A 118 -14.20 12.78 -16.40
C LEU A 118 -15.12 12.75 -15.17
N GLY A 119 -15.72 11.60 -14.86
CA GLY A 119 -16.56 11.39 -13.70
C GLY A 119 -16.98 9.94 -13.53
N ALA A 120 -17.44 9.61 -12.33
CA ALA A 120 -18.13 8.37 -11.99
C ALA A 120 -19.63 8.66 -11.90
N ASP A 121 -20.39 8.26 -12.90
CA ASP A 121 -21.85 8.40 -12.89
C ASP A 121 -22.44 7.28 -12.04
N VAL A 122 -23.07 7.63 -10.92
CA VAL A 122 -23.69 6.70 -9.97
C VAL A 122 -25.16 6.49 -10.34
N PHE A 123 -25.57 5.23 -10.34
CA PHE A 123 -26.91 4.80 -10.68
C PHE A 123 -27.46 3.90 -9.59
N ARG A 124 -28.75 4.07 -9.29
CA ARG A 124 -29.52 3.08 -8.55
C ARG A 124 -30.02 2.01 -9.52
N VAL A 125 -29.86 0.74 -9.14
CA VAL A 125 -30.38 -0.41 -9.88
C VAL A 125 -31.86 -0.57 -9.56
N VAL A 126 -32.71 -0.41 -10.58
CA VAL A 126 -34.17 -0.42 -10.43
C VAL A 126 -34.75 -1.79 -10.74
N ALA A 127 -34.18 -2.49 -11.71
CA ALA A 127 -34.58 -3.85 -12.04
C ALA A 127 -33.37 -4.64 -12.55
N MET A 128 -33.45 -5.96 -12.34
CA MET A 128 -32.43 -6.90 -12.77
C MET A 128 -33.07 -8.07 -13.47
N GLU A 129 -32.52 -8.43 -14.62
CA GLU A 129 -33.00 -9.55 -15.42
C GLU A 129 -31.84 -10.46 -15.82
N GLN A 130 -32.02 -11.75 -15.60
CA GLN A 130 -31.14 -12.78 -16.14
C GLN A 130 -31.58 -13.10 -17.57
N VAL A 131 -30.91 -12.48 -18.54
CA VAL A 131 -31.19 -12.67 -19.98
C VAL A 131 -30.72 -14.04 -20.45
N GLN A 132 -29.57 -14.50 -19.93
CA GLN A 132 -29.02 -15.82 -20.22
C GLN A 132 -28.57 -16.50 -18.92
N ALA A 133 -29.03 -17.73 -18.71
CA ALA A 133 -28.64 -18.53 -17.55
C ALA A 133 -27.16 -18.99 -17.64
N PRO A 134 -26.47 -19.17 -16.50
CA PRO A 134 -25.19 -19.83 -16.41
C PRO A 134 -25.15 -21.13 -17.21
N SER A 135 -24.14 -21.27 -18.04
CA SER A 135 -23.87 -22.48 -18.82
C SER A 135 -22.51 -23.10 -18.51
N ALA A 136 -21.65 -22.35 -17.82
CA ALA A 136 -20.39 -22.83 -17.26
C ALA A 136 -20.44 -22.85 -15.73
N ARG A 137 -19.59 -23.70 -15.14
CA ARG A 137 -19.33 -23.68 -13.70
C ARG A 137 -18.10 -22.80 -13.44
N PRO A 138 -18.16 -21.87 -12.48
CA PRO A 138 -16.99 -21.12 -12.07
C PRO A 138 -15.85 -22.08 -11.67
N ALA A 139 -14.61 -21.70 -11.96
CA ALA A 139 -13.47 -22.40 -11.42
C ALA A 139 -13.54 -22.35 -9.88
N CYS A 140 -13.43 -23.51 -9.24
CA CYS A 140 -13.29 -23.54 -7.78
C CYS A 140 -11.89 -23.06 -7.42
N ARG A 141 -11.79 -22.13 -6.45
CA ARG A 141 -10.50 -21.82 -5.81
C ARG A 141 -10.09 -23.01 -4.95
N ASP A 142 -8.80 -23.35 -4.97
CA ASP A 142 -8.26 -24.47 -4.19
C ASP A 142 -8.38 -24.25 -2.67
N ALA A 143 -8.36 -22.99 -2.22
CA ALA A 143 -8.49 -22.62 -0.81
C ALA A 143 -9.60 -21.57 -0.60
N THR A 144 -10.35 -21.72 0.50
CA THR A 144 -11.36 -20.73 0.91
C THR A 144 -10.67 -19.51 1.51
N LEU A 145 -10.88 -18.32 0.93
CA LEU A 145 -10.24 -17.09 1.39
C LEU A 145 -10.57 -16.75 2.85
N LEU A 146 -11.79 -17.00 3.32
CA LEU A 146 -12.15 -16.78 4.73
C LEU A 146 -11.33 -17.64 5.71
N SER A 147 -11.04 -18.91 5.37
CA SER A 147 -10.18 -19.74 6.21
C SER A 147 -8.74 -19.26 6.20
N ALA A 148 -8.27 -18.74 5.06
CA ALA A 148 -6.94 -18.13 4.95
C ALA A 148 -6.84 -16.85 5.79
N VAL A 149 -7.86 -15.98 5.73
CA VAL A 149 -7.95 -14.78 6.59
C VAL A 149 -7.92 -15.18 8.06
N ARG A 150 -8.73 -16.17 8.47
CA ARG A 150 -8.70 -16.67 9.87
C ARG A 150 -7.30 -17.13 10.29
N ALA A 151 -6.59 -17.86 9.43
CA ALA A 151 -5.24 -18.30 9.73
C ALA A 151 -4.25 -17.12 9.90
N CYS A 152 -4.38 -16.05 9.10
CA CYS A 152 -3.63 -14.82 9.32
C CYS A 152 -3.95 -14.19 10.69
N VAL A 153 -5.22 -14.10 11.06
CA VAL A 153 -5.64 -13.55 12.37
C VAL A 153 -5.11 -14.38 13.53
N ASP A 154 -5.11 -15.72 13.41
CA ASP A 154 -4.53 -16.61 14.41
C ASP A 154 -3.03 -16.38 14.58
N ASP A 155 -2.30 -16.11 13.49
CA ASP A 155 -0.88 -15.74 13.54
C ASP A 155 -0.68 -14.40 14.26
N PHE A 156 -1.54 -13.39 14.02
CA PHE A 156 -1.44 -12.07 14.66
C PHE A 156 -1.62 -12.12 16.18
N SER A 157 -2.49 -13.02 16.66
CA SER A 157 -2.78 -13.16 18.10
C SER A 157 -1.57 -13.56 18.96
N ARG A 158 -0.47 -14.00 18.33
CA ARG A 158 0.75 -14.46 18.99
C ARG A 158 1.84 -13.39 19.02
N CYS A 159 1.69 -12.34 18.21
CA CYS A 159 2.66 -11.27 18.08
C CYS A 159 2.75 -10.46 19.36
N GLN A 160 3.97 -10.11 19.77
CA GLN A 160 4.21 -9.34 21.00
C GLN A 160 4.60 -7.89 20.71
N ASP A 161 4.90 -7.57 19.46
CA ASP A 161 5.19 -6.23 19.00
C ASP A 161 4.94 -6.05 17.49
N LEU A 162 5.17 -4.83 17.03
CA LEU A 162 4.98 -4.43 15.64
C LEU A 162 5.90 -5.18 14.67
N ASP A 163 7.09 -5.61 15.10
CA ASP A 163 8.02 -6.30 14.20
C ASP A 163 7.58 -7.75 13.96
N ASP A 164 7.22 -8.45 15.03
CA ASP A 164 6.61 -9.78 14.96
C ASP A 164 5.34 -9.73 14.10
N LEU A 165 4.51 -8.69 14.28
CA LEU A 165 3.27 -8.49 13.55
C LEU A 165 3.52 -8.21 12.06
N ALA A 166 4.53 -7.40 11.74
CA ALA A 166 4.93 -7.09 10.37
C ALA A 166 5.39 -8.36 9.62
N ASP A 167 6.15 -9.24 10.28
CA ASP A 167 6.53 -10.53 9.70
C ASP A 167 5.34 -11.48 9.58
N ALA A 168 4.48 -11.55 10.61
CA ALA A 168 3.30 -12.41 10.59
C ALA A 168 2.33 -12.06 9.45
N VAL A 169 2.07 -10.77 9.18
CA VAL A 169 1.19 -10.37 8.06
C VAL A 169 1.80 -10.69 6.70
N LEU A 170 3.08 -10.39 6.51
CA LEU A 170 3.77 -10.66 5.27
C LEU A 170 3.85 -12.16 4.98
N ASP A 171 4.21 -12.96 5.99
CA ASP A 171 4.28 -14.40 5.87
C ASP A 171 2.89 -15.02 5.72
N GLY A 172 1.86 -14.48 6.36
CA GLY A 172 0.48 -14.94 6.26
C GLY A 172 -0.12 -14.69 4.87
N VAL A 173 0.16 -13.53 4.28
CA VAL A 173 -0.25 -13.19 2.90
C VAL A 173 0.37 -14.17 1.89
N VAL A 174 1.64 -14.52 2.07
CA VAL A 174 2.31 -15.52 1.22
C VAL A 174 1.76 -16.93 1.46
N ARG A 175 1.75 -17.38 2.72
CA ARG A 175 1.45 -18.78 3.09
C ARG A 175 -0.03 -19.12 2.95
N HIS A 176 -0.91 -18.26 3.42
CA HIS A 176 -2.34 -18.56 3.55
C HIS A 176 -3.16 -18.04 2.37
N LEU A 177 -2.83 -16.84 1.85
CA LEU A 177 -3.55 -16.24 0.71
C LEU A 177 -2.93 -16.58 -0.66
N GLY A 178 -1.75 -17.21 -0.69
CA GLY A 178 -1.07 -17.61 -1.93
C GLY A 178 -0.68 -16.41 -2.79
N VAL A 179 -0.26 -15.32 -2.15
CA VAL A 179 0.19 -14.08 -2.80
C VAL A 179 1.70 -13.98 -2.63
N SER A 180 2.44 -14.27 -3.70
CA SER A 180 3.89 -14.42 -3.64
C SER A 180 4.66 -13.13 -3.31
N HIS A 181 4.12 -11.98 -3.74
CA HIS A 181 4.79 -10.68 -3.61
C HIS A 181 3.95 -9.73 -2.77
N ALA A 182 4.47 -9.35 -1.61
CA ALA A 182 3.78 -8.47 -0.66
C ALA A 182 4.75 -7.50 0.00
N ILE A 183 4.31 -6.27 0.24
CA ILE A 183 5.05 -5.21 0.92
C ILE A 183 4.14 -4.59 1.97
N LEU A 184 4.66 -4.40 3.18
CA LEU A 184 4.00 -3.61 4.22
C LEU A 184 4.66 -2.24 4.29
N LEU A 185 3.87 -1.19 4.11
CA LEU A 185 4.32 0.19 4.21
C LEU A 185 3.64 0.91 5.37
N MET A 186 4.36 1.82 6.01
CA MET A 186 3.92 2.61 7.16
C MET A 186 3.82 4.09 6.80
N ALA A 187 2.72 4.74 7.18
CA ALA A 187 2.42 6.12 6.84
C ALA A 187 3.10 7.11 7.80
N GLU A 188 3.58 8.23 7.27
CA GLU A 188 4.07 9.39 7.98
C GLU A 188 2.99 10.48 8.11
N CYS A 189 3.18 11.42 9.03
CA CYS A 189 2.22 12.52 9.23
C CYS A 189 2.13 13.49 8.05
N ASP A 190 3.15 13.53 7.19
CA ASP A 190 3.14 14.31 5.94
C ASP A 190 2.55 13.51 4.76
N GLY A 191 2.04 12.31 5.01
CA GLY A 191 1.41 11.43 4.02
C GLY A 191 2.39 10.57 3.22
N ARG A 192 3.71 10.70 3.43
CA ARG A 192 4.68 9.77 2.84
C ARG A 192 4.55 8.39 3.46
N LEU A 193 4.97 7.37 2.73
CA LEU A 193 5.01 6.00 3.22
C LEU A 193 6.43 5.47 3.15
N PHE A 194 6.80 4.57 4.05
CA PHE A 194 8.07 3.85 3.98
C PHE A 194 7.84 2.33 4.13
N ALA A 195 8.57 1.54 3.35
CA ALA A 195 8.50 0.09 3.40
C ALA A 195 9.12 -0.44 4.71
N LEU A 196 8.33 -1.19 5.48
CA LEU A 196 8.75 -1.85 6.73
C LEU A 196 9.27 -3.27 6.46
N GLY A 197 8.76 -3.92 5.42
CA GLY A 197 9.16 -5.26 5.02
C GLY A 197 8.52 -5.70 3.72
N SER A 198 9.09 -6.72 3.11
CA SER A 198 8.57 -7.31 1.88
C SER A 198 8.82 -8.82 1.80
N ARG A 199 8.13 -9.50 0.89
CA ARG A 199 8.29 -10.92 0.56
C ARG A 199 8.20 -11.14 -0.94
N GLY A 200 8.94 -12.14 -1.43
CA GLY A 200 8.93 -12.56 -2.84
C GLY A 200 9.80 -11.73 -3.77
N TYR A 201 10.37 -10.62 -3.32
CA TYR A 201 11.17 -9.73 -4.17
C TYR A 201 12.68 -10.06 -4.14
N ALA A 202 13.39 -9.64 -5.18
CA ALA A 202 14.84 -9.87 -5.31
C ALA A 202 15.68 -9.07 -4.30
N VAL A 203 15.15 -7.95 -3.82
CA VAL A 203 15.74 -7.10 -2.78
C VAL A 203 14.67 -6.78 -1.74
N SER A 204 15.05 -6.51 -0.48
CA SER A 204 14.06 -6.25 0.57
C SER A 204 13.33 -4.93 0.35
N GLY A 205 14.05 -3.89 -0.09
CA GLY A 205 13.53 -2.54 -0.23
C GLY A 205 13.09 -1.89 1.10
N ILE A 206 13.50 -2.43 2.24
CA ILE A 206 13.19 -1.86 3.57
C ILE A 206 13.73 -0.43 3.64
N GLY A 207 12.84 0.52 3.95
CA GLY A 207 13.13 1.95 3.94
C GLY A 207 12.93 2.66 2.60
N ALA A 208 12.44 1.98 1.56
CA ALA A 208 12.00 2.63 0.33
C ALA A 208 10.79 3.54 0.62
N GLU A 209 10.81 4.75 0.07
CA GLU A 209 9.80 5.77 0.30
C GLU A 209 8.82 5.87 -0.89
N ILE A 210 7.55 6.14 -0.58
CA ILE A 210 6.49 6.46 -1.54
C ILE A 210 5.89 7.81 -1.15
N LEU A 211 5.75 8.71 -2.13
CA LEU A 211 5.19 10.04 -1.91
C LEU A 211 3.65 9.99 -1.80
N PRO A 212 3.01 10.99 -1.15
CA PRO A 212 1.56 11.06 -1.09
C PRO A 212 0.94 11.07 -2.50
N GLY A 213 -0.07 10.23 -2.72
CA GLY A 213 -0.76 10.12 -4.01
C GLY A 213 0.05 9.47 -5.14
N GLU A 214 1.24 8.95 -4.87
CA GLU A 214 2.09 8.30 -5.88
C GLU A 214 1.71 6.84 -6.13
N GLY A 215 1.32 6.52 -7.37
CA GLY A 215 0.94 5.16 -7.79
C GLY A 215 -0.26 4.61 -6.99
N VAL A 216 -0.52 3.30 -7.08
CA VAL A 216 -1.70 2.74 -6.38
C VAL A 216 -1.53 2.72 -4.85
N ILE A 217 -0.30 2.66 -4.35
CA ILE A 217 0.00 2.72 -2.90
C ILE A 217 -0.34 4.10 -2.34
N GLY A 218 0.20 5.17 -2.92
CA GLY A 218 -0.01 6.53 -2.43
C GLY A 218 -1.47 6.96 -2.56
N VAL A 219 -2.15 6.61 -3.65
CA VAL A 219 -3.58 6.89 -3.84
C VAL A 219 -4.43 6.14 -2.81
N ALA A 220 -4.16 4.84 -2.58
CA ALA A 220 -4.89 4.06 -1.57
C ALA A 220 -4.74 4.69 -0.18
N ALA A 221 -3.52 5.10 0.18
CA ALA A 221 -3.28 5.76 1.46
C ALA A 221 -4.01 7.12 1.60
N CYS A 222 -3.98 7.95 0.55
CA CYS A 222 -4.63 9.27 0.57
C CYS A 222 -6.16 9.17 0.63
N GLU A 223 -6.76 8.27 -0.15
CA GLU A 223 -8.21 8.14 -0.24
C GLU A 223 -8.80 7.21 0.84
N GLY A 224 -7.97 6.43 1.52
CA GLY A 224 -8.41 5.49 2.55
C GLY A 224 -9.26 4.33 2.01
N VAL A 225 -9.13 4.01 0.72
CA VAL A 225 -9.82 2.88 0.07
C VAL A 225 -8.85 1.98 -0.71
N PRO A 226 -9.19 0.69 -0.91
CA PRO A 226 -8.40 -0.20 -1.75
C PRO A 226 -8.31 0.31 -3.19
N ILE A 227 -7.11 0.27 -3.77
CA ILE A 227 -6.88 0.54 -5.18
C ILE A 227 -6.33 -0.72 -5.84
N ARG A 228 -7.05 -1.19 -6.87
CA ARG A 228 -6.76 -2.45 -7.55
C ARG A 228 -6.68 -2.26 -9.06
N ILE A 229 -5.63 -2.83 -9.65
CA ILE A 229 -5.39 -2.81 -11.08
C ILE A 229 -5.19 -4.24 -11.58
N GLY A 230 -6.03 -4.67 -12.51
CA GLY A 230 -6.01 -6.01 -13.08
C GLY A 230 -5.05 -6.20 -14.27
N HIS A 231 -4.62 -5.11 -14.90
CA HIS A 231 -3.70 -5.10 -16.03
C HIS A 231 -2.65 -4.01 -15.83
N MET A 232 -1.37 -4.36 -16.02
CA MET A 232 -0.24 -3.42 -15.90
C MET A 232 -0.52 -2.10 -16.63
N SER A 233 -0.36 -0.97 -15.92
CA SER A 233 -0.53 0.38 -16.45
C SER A 233 0.72 1.22 -16.22
N THR A 234 1.12 2.00 -17.23
CA THR A 234 2.25 2.91 -17.10
C THR A 234 1.95 4.12 -16.20
N ASP A 235 0.68 4.55 -16.15
CA ASP A 235 0.20 5.70 -15.34
C ASP A 235 0.30 5.46 -13.83
N TYR A 236 0.30 4.20 -13.41
CA TYR A 236 0.34 3.80 -11.99
C TYR A 236 1.66 3.14 -11.59
N ARG A 237 2.70 3.25 -12.42
CA ARG A 237 4.06 2.87 -12.01
C ARG A 237 4.51 3.74 -10.85
N TYR A 238 5.10 3.13 -9.84
CA TYR A 238 5.76 3.87 -8.77
C TYR A 238 6.97 4.63 -9.33
N GLY A 239 7.01 5.92 -9.04
CA GLY A 239 8.01 6.88 -9.49
C GLY A 239 9.42 6.58 -9.01
N ALA A 240 9.64 5.65 -8.09
CA ALA A 240 10.97 5.11 -7.81
C ALA A 240 11.64 4.52 -9.07
N ALA A 241 10.89 3.85 -9.96
CA ALA A 241 11.41 3.34 -11.23
C ALA A 241 11.62 4.45 -12.28
N LEU A 242 10.75 5.46 -12.32
CA LEU A 242 10.92 6.62 -13.21
C LEU A 242 12.07 7.53 -12.76
N GLY A 243 12.24 7.74 -11.45
CA GLY A 243 13.33 8.49 -10.86
C GLY A 243 14.66 7.75 -11.01
N ALA A 244 14.68 6.42 -10.87
CA ALA A 244 15.85 5.61 -11.21
C ALA A 244 16.18 5.68 -12.71
N ALA A 245 15.18 5.61 -13.60
CA ALA A 245 15.37 5.72 -15.04
C ALA A 245 15.81 7.14 -15.48
N ALA A 246 15.21 8.20 -14.95
CA ALA A 246 15.57 9.59 -15.22
C ALA A 246 16.96 9.94 -14.67
N ARG A 247 17.35 9.38 -13.51
CA ARG A 247 18.72 9.46 -12.97
C ARG A 247 19.71 8.67 -13.82
N SER A 248 19.37 7.46 -14.26
CA SER A 248 20.20 6.67 -15.20
C SER A 248 20.36 7.36 -16.57
N ALA A 249 19.41 8.23 -16.93
CA ALA A 249 19.44 9.06 -18.13
C ALA A 249 20.07 10.46 -17.89
N GLY A 250 20.56 10.77 -16.68
CA GLY A 250 21.25 12.01 -16.35
C GLY A 250 20.37 13.28 -16.34
N LEU A 251 19.05 13.14 -16.19
CA LEU A 251 18.08 14.25 -16.29
C LEU A 251 17.84 14.99 -14.95
N VAL A 252 18.33 14.45 -13.82
CA VAL A 252 18.16 15.01 -12.47
C VAL A 252 19.49 14.89 -11.71
N ALA A 253 19.85 15.90 -10.91
CA ALA A 253 21.05 15.88 -10.07
C ALA A 253 21.05 14.70 -9.09
N GLU A 254 22.22 14.13 -8.80
CA GLU A 254 22.39 12.99 -7.87
C GLU A 254 22.11 13.42 -6.42
N GLU A 255 20.86 13.32 -5.98
CA GLU A 255 20.57 13.17 -4.56
C GLU A 255 21.11 11.81 -4.05
N PRO A 256 21.52 11.69 -2.77
CA PRO A 256 22.00 10.44 -2.21
C PRO A 256 21.04 9.30 -2.52
N ARG A 257 21.59 8.15 -2.94
CA ARG A 257 20.82 6.97 -3.34
C ARG A 257 19.85 6.55 -2.22
N GLY A 258 18.58 6.91 -2.35
CA GLY A 258 17.51 6.38 -1.51
C GLY A 258 17.41 4.86 -1.68
N VAL A 259 16.77 4.18 -0.72
CA VAL A 259 16.57 2.73 -0.81
C VAL A 259 15.70 2.43 -2.05
N PRO A 260 16.15 1.54 -2.95
CA PRO A 260 15.36 1.17 -4.12
C PRO A 260 14.07 0.46 -3.70
N PHE A 261 12.96 0.82 -4.33
CA PHE A 261 11.69 0.13 -4.12
C PHE A 261 11.78 -1.31 -4.67
N PRO A 262 11.30 -2.33 -3.93
CA PRO A 262 11.56 -3.72 -4.28
C PRO A 262 10.59 -4.30 -5.30
N GLY A 263 9.63 -3.49 -5.81
CA GLY A 263 8.55 -3.93 -6.70
C GLY A 263 8.98 -4.67 -7.97
N LEU A 264 8.05 -5.42 -8.56
CA LEU A 264 8.31 -6.14 -9.81
C LEU A 264 8.61 -5.15 -10.95
N GLY A 265 9.46 -5.55 -11.90
CA GLY A 265 9.75 -4.72 -13.07
C GLY A 265 8.53 -4.57 -14.02
N THR A 266 7.76 -5.65 -14.15
CA THR A 266 6.55 -5.74 -15.00
C THR A 266 5.43 -6.49 -14.27
N PRO A 267 4.85 -5.92 -13.19
CA PRO A 267 3.72 -6.51 -12.49
C PRO A 267 2.49 -6.48 -13.42
N HIS A 268 1.86 -7.63 -13.65
CA HIS A 268 0.67 -7.72 -14.49
C HIS A 268 -0.63 -7.36 -13.76
N SER A 269 -0.67 -7.53 -12.44
CA SER A 269 -1.75 -7.01 -11.59
C SER A 269 -1.22 -6.59 -10.23
N GLN A 270 -1.94 -5.65 -9.59
CA GLN A 270 -1.54 -5.02 -8.33
C GLN A 270 -2.76 -4.71 -7.47
N ILE A 271 -2.57 -4.73 -6.15
CA ILE A 271 -3.56 -4.27 -5.19
C ILE A 271 -2.87 -3.56 -4.01
N ALA A 272 -3.35 -2.37 -3.67
CA ALA A 272 -2.96 -1.61 -2.49
C ALA A 272 -4.16 -1.49 -1.55
N VAL A 273 -4.02 -1.97 -0.32
CA VAL A 273 -5.07 -1.98 0.70
C VAL A 273 -4.62 -1.14 1.90
N PRO A 274 -5.36 -0.07 2.25
CA PRO A 274 -5.03 0.74 3.42
C PRO A 274 -5.18 -0.04 4.71
N VAL A 275 -4.18 0.06 5.57
CA VAL A 275 -4.21 -0.43 6.95
C VAL A 275 -4.72 0.73 7.80
N SER A 276 -5.91 0.59 8.39
CA SER A 276 -6.57 1.68 9.11
C SER A 276 -7.00 1.26 10.52
N ALA A 277 -6.94 2.19 11.46
CA ALA A 277 -7.48 2.05 12.81
C ALA A 277 -8.02 3.40 13.28
N GLY A 278 -9.13 3.46 14.02
CA GLY A 278 -9.62 4.74 14.57
C GLY A 278 -9.93 5.83 13.53
N GLY A 279 -10.32 5.47 12.30
CA GLY A 279 -10.66 6.42 11.22
C GLY A 279 -9.47 7.04 10.48
N ARG A 280 -8.27 6.50 10.65
CA ARG A 280 -7.01 6.98 10.05
C ARG A 280 -6.24 5.85 9.39
N VAL A 281 -5.50 6.18 8.34
CA VAL A 281 -4.61 5.25 7.64
C VAL A 281 -3.26 5.22 8.37
N LEU A 282 -2.89 4.03 8.87
CA LEU A 282 -1.61 3.76 9.52
C LEU A 282 -0.53 3.32 8.51
N GLY A 283 -0.95 2.78 7.38
CA GLY A 283 -0.05 2.20 6.38
C GLY A 283 -0.79 1.60 5.20
N VAL A 284 -0.09 0.85 4.38
CA VAL A 284 -0.65 0.14 3.22
C VAL A 284 -0.06 -1.26 3.15
N LEU A 285 -0.94 -2.26 3.02
CA LEU A 285 -0.57 -3.60 2.59
C LEU A 285 -0.67 -3.66 1.07
N PHE A 286 0.46 -3.86 0.41
CA PHE A 286 0.58 -3.86 -1.03
C PHE A 286 0.94 -5.26 -1.54
N ALA A 287 0.37 -5.67 -2.66
CA ALA A 287 0.68 -6.92 -3.31
C ALA A 287 0.68 -6.80 -4.84
N GLU A 288 1.52 -7.62 -5.46
CA GLU A 288 1.69 -7.67 -6.92
C GLU A 288 1.70 -9.12 -7.42
N SER A 289 1.40 -9.29 -8.71
CA SER A 289 1.50 -10.57 -9.40
C SER A 289 1.94 -10.39 -10.85
N ASP A 290 2.66 -11.37 -11.36
CA ASP A 290 2.95 -11.60 -12.78
C ASP A 290 1.76 -12.23 -13.53
N GLU A 291 0.68 -12.59 -12.84
CA GLU A 291 -0.57 -12.97 -13.46
C GLU A 291 -1.48 -11.75 -13.66
N VAL A 292 -2.11 -11.69 -14.84
CA VAL A 292 -3.15 -10.72 -15.14
C VAL A 292 -4.40 -11.06 -14.33
N MET A 293 -5.07 -10.05 -13.78
CA MET A 293 -6.32 -10.21 -13.01
C MET A 293 -6.20 -11.18 -11.80
N ARG A 294 -5.01 -11.33 -11.20
CA ARG A 294 -4.82 -12.21 -10.02
C ARG A 294 -5.68 -11.83 -8.82
N PHE A 295 -5.92 -10.53 -8.67
CA PHE A 295 -6.71 -9.94 -7.59
C PHE A 295 -8.09 -9.57 -8.13
N ASP A 296 -9.12 -10.29 -7.71
CA ASP A 296 -10.53 -9.96 -7.93
C ASP A 296 -11.14 -9.37 -6.63
N HIS A 297 -12.45 -9.11 -6.66
CA HIS A 297 -13.18 -8.57 -5.51
C HIS A 297 -13.14 -9.49 -4.27
N GLU A 298 -13.09 -10.82 -4.42
CA GLU A 298 -12.99 -11.71 -3.26
C GLU A 298 -11.59 -11.61 -2.62
N CYS A 299 -10.53 -11.56 -3.43
CA CYS A 299 -9.17 -11.32 -2.94
C CYS A 299 -9.04 -9.94 -2.28
N GLU A 300 -9.68 -8.91 -2.85
CA GLU A 300 -9.74 -7.57 -2.28
C GLU A 300 -10.41 -7.59 -0.89
N ASP A 301 -11.59 -8.18 -0.77
CA ASP A 301 -12.30 -8.30 0.53
C ASP A 301 -11.45 -9.05 1.56
N ALA A 302 -10.78 -10.14 1.17
CA ALA A 302 -9.92 -10.91 2.05
C ALA A 302 -8.72 -10.09 2.56
N LEU A 303 -8.05 -9.35 1.67
CA LEU A 303 -6.93 -8.48 2.05
C LEU A 303 -7.39 -7.29 2.89
N VAL A 304 -8.57 -6.73 2.63
CA VAL A 304 -9.20 -5.70 3.47
C VAL A 304 -9.42 -6.21 4.88
N LEU A 305 -9.97 -7.41 5.06
CA LEU A 305 -10.17 -7.99 6.38
C LEU A 305 -8.84 -8.20 7.13
N VAL A 306 -7.80 -8.66 6.43
CA VAL A 306 -6.44 -8.77 7.00
C VAL A 306 -5.90 -7.40 7.41
N ALA A 307 -6.04 -6.38 6.56
CA ALA A 307 -5.56 -5.02 6.82
C ALA A 307 -6.30 -4.35 7.99
N VAL A 308 -7.61 -4.55 8.11
CA VAL A 308 -8.41 -4.07 9.24
C VAL A 308 -7.95 -4.71 10.54
N GLN A 309 -7.79 -6.03 10.57
CA GLN A 309 -7.32 -6.72 11.77
C GLN A 309 -5.87 -6.34 12.12
N LEU A 310 -5.01 -6.17 11.12
CA LEU A 310 -3.65 -5.66 11.30
C LEU A 310 -3.68 -4.28 11.99
N GLY A 311 -4.46 -3.34 11.45
CA GLY A 311 -4.59 -2.00 12.03
C GLY A 311 -5.10 -2.01 13.48
N ALA A 312 -6.12 -2.84 13.76
CA ALA A 312 -6.62 -3.01 15.12
C ALA A 312 -5.57 -3.59 16.08
N THR A 313 -4.81 -4.59 15.64
CA THR A 313 -3.76 -5.22 16.44
C THR A 313 -2.60 -4.24 16.70
N MET A 314 -2.23 -3.43 15.72
CA MET A 314 -1.23 -2.37 15.90
C MET A 314 -1.66 -1.35 16.95
N ALA A 315 -2.92 -0.92 16.94
CA ALA A 315 -3.44 0.01 17.94
C ALA A 315 -3.39 -0.57 19.36
N LEU A 316 -3.74 -1.86 19.53
CA LEU A 316 -3.66 -2.54 20.83
C LEU A 316 -2.22 -2.63 21.34
N LEU A 317 -1.27 -3.00 20.47
CA LEU A 317 0.15 -3.09 20.85
C LEU A 317 0.72 -1.74 21.27
N GLN A 318 0.25 -0.63 20.67
CA GLN A 318 0.66 0.72 21.05
C GLN A 318 0.15 1.16 22.43
N GLU A 319 -1.03 0.68 22.85
CA GLU A 319 -1.60 0.98 24.18
C GLU A 319 -0.91 0.20 25.31
N GLU A 320 -0.45 -1.03 25.04
CA GLU A 320 0.17 -1.92 26.04
C GLU A 320 1.62 -1.58 26.41
N ASP A 321 2.31 -0.72 25.65
CA ASP A 321 3.72 -0.32 25.85
C ASP A 321 3.94 0.64 27.06
N ALA A 322 2.96 0.78 27.96
CA ALA A 322 2.94 1.78 29.03
C ALA A 322 3.39 1.31 30.44
N GLU A 323 3.77 0.05 30.65
CA GLU A 323 4.17 -0.47 31.99
C GLU A 323 5.56 -1.15 32.04
N GLU A 324 6.34 -0.83 33.08
CA GLU A 324 7.77 -1.12 33.27
C GLU A 324 8.09 -2.45 33.98
N ALA A 325 9.18 -3.13 33.56
CA ALA A 325 9.87 -4.17 34.32
C ALA A 325 11.40 -4.17 34.03
N PRO A 326 12.27 -4.66 34.96
CA PRO A 326 13.72 -4.42 34.89
C PRO A 326 14.51 -5.48 34.08
N ALA A 327 15.68 -5.05 33.59
CA ALA A 327 16.52 -5.73 32.60
C ALA A 327 17.51 -6.79 33.16
N ALA A 328 17.93 -7.70 32.27
CA ALA A 328 18.91 -8.78 32.48
C ALA A 328 20.33 -8.44 31.90
N PRO A 329 21.41 -9.15 32.33
CA PRO A 329 22.79 -8.69 32.18
C PRO A 329 23.47 -8.99 30.82
N VAL A 330 24.71 -8.50 30.69
CA VAL A 330 25.41 -8.02 29.50
C VAL A 330 26.33 -9.08 28.83
N PRO A 331 26.46 -9.13 27.48
CA PRO A 331 27.62 -9.68 26.80
C PRO A 331 28.64 -8.58 26.40
N HIS A 332 29.93 -8.91 26.54
CA HIS A 332 31.08 -8.02 26.32
C HIS A 332 31.34 -7.67 24.83
N VAL A 333 31.89 -6.46 24.63
CA VAL A 333 32.42 -5.93 23.36
C VAL A 333 33.70 -6.69 22.97
N ALA A 334 33.79 -7.18 21.73
CA ALA A 334 35.02 -7.75 21.18
C ALA A 334 35.89 -6.64 20.56
N GLU A 335 37.20 -6.70 20.79
CA GLU A 335 38.19 -5.80 20.19
C GLU A 335 38.32 -6.12 18.69
N GLY A 336 37.86 -5.19 17.84
CA GLY A 336 37.93 -5.26 16.38
C GLY A 336 37.82 -3.87 15.74
N SER A 337 38.32 -3.76 14.50
CA SER A 337 38.49 -2.52 13.71
C SER A 337 37.39 -1.49 13.90
N GLY A 338 37.76 -0.25 14.21
CA GLY A 338 36.81 0.84 14.39
C GLY A 338 36.04 1.15 13.10
N VAL A 339 34.77 1.53 13.26
CA VAL A 339 33.87 1.94 12.17
C VAL A 339 33.45 3.39 12.40
N THR A 340 33.57 4.21 11.37
CA THR A 340 33.10 5.60 11.39
C THR A 340 31.62 5.66 11.07
N VAL A 341 30.84 6.40 11.87
CA VAL A 341 29.45 6.75 11.56
C VAL A 341 29.39 8.23 11.24
N ARG A 342 28.94 8.56 10.02
CA ARG A 342 28.75 9.94 9.57
C ARG A 342 27.29 10.33 9.63
N HIS A 343 27.00 11.51 10.15
CA HIS A 343 25.66 12.11 10.17
C HIS A 343 25.67 13.44 9.40
N TYR A 344 24.62 13.64 8.61
CA TYR A 344 24.35 14.88 7.89
C TYR A 344 23.10 15.54 8.49
N SER A 345 23.30 16.69 9.14
CA SER A 345 22.25 17.38 9.90
C SER A 345 21.13 17.98 9.04
N ARG A 346 21.32 18.14 7.73
CA ARG A 346 20.32 18.72 6.82
C ARG A 346 19.06 17.87 6.71
N ASP A 347 19.21 16.56 6.62
CA ASP A 347 18.13 15.60 6.39
C ASP A 347 18.20 14.39 7.33
N ASP A 348 19.07 14.46 8.35
CA ASP A 348 19.36 13.39 9.30
C ASP A 348 19.82 12.09 8.63
N SER A 349 20.49 12.18 7.47
CA SER A 349 21.12 11.04 6.80
C SER A 349 22.28 10.48 7.62
N VAL A 350 22.32 9.15 7.78
CA VAL A 350 23.35 8.41 8.49
C VAL A 350 24.02 7.40 7.58
N PHE A 351 25.35 7.39 7.61
CA PHE A 351 26.20 6.46 6.89
C PHE A 351 27.09 5.68 7.87
N ILE A 352 27.29 4.40 7.61
CA ILE A 352 28.26 3.56 8.31
C ILE A 352 29.43 3.32 7.35
N GLY A 353 30.61 3.86 7.68
CA GLY A 353 31.73 3.98 6.75
C GLY A 353 31.35 4.88 5.58
N HIS A 354 31.28 4.31 4.38
CA HIS A 354 30.83 5.00 3.16
C HIS A 354 29.43 4.56 2.72
N ASP A 355 28.80 3.64 3.43
CA ASP A 355 27.54 3.04 3.03
C ASP A 355 26.34 3.77 3.66
N TYR A 356 25.38 4.17 2.82
CA TYR A 356 24.13 4.78 3.26
C TYR A 356 23.30 3.78 4.07
N LEU A 357 22.92 4.17 5.30
CA LEU A 357 22.07 3.36 6.17
C LEU A 357 20.61 3.81 6.08
N ILE A 358 20.33 5.05 6.48
CA ILE A 358 18.98 5.58 6.73
C ILE A 358 19.01 7.12 6.79
N LYS A 359 17.84 7.77 6.71
CA LYS A 359 17.69 9.23 6.85
C LYS A 359 16.46 9.61 7.69
N GLY A 360 16.27 10.91 7.91
CA GLY A 360 15.11 11.47 8.61
C GLY A 360 15.05 11.05 10.08
N VAL A 361 13.83 10.91 10.62
CA VAL A 361 13.60 10.63 12.05
C VAL A 361 14.35 9.39 12.54
N ALA A 362 14.42 8.32 11.75
CA ALA A 362 15.15 7.11 12.17
C ALA A 362 16.67 7.33 12.22
N GLY A 363 17.22 8.16 11.31
CA GLY A 363 18.62 8.59 11.37
C GLY A 363 18.90 9.49 12.58
N ALA A 364 18.00 10.44 12.87
CA ALA A 364 18.08 11.29 14.06
C ALA A 364 18.06 10.47 15.36
N ILE A 365 17.19 9.44 15.44
CA ILE A 365 17.14 8.51 16.57
C ILE A 365 18.51 7.82 16.74
N LEU A 366 19.03 7.20 15.67
CA LEU A 366 20.32 6.51 15.74
C LEU A 366 21.45 7.45 16.18
N TRP A 367 21.52 8.64 15.59
CA TRP A 367 22.54 9.62 15.90
C TRP A 367 22.50 10.06 17.37
N ARG A 368 21.30 10.32 17.90
CA ARG A 368 21.11 10.63 19.31
C ARG A 368 21.63 9.50 20.22
N LEU A 369 21.23 8.26 19.95
CA LEU A 369 21.64 7.10 20.75
C LEU A 369 23.17 6.94 20.75
N LEU A 370 23.80 7.10 19.59
CA LEU A 370 25.25 7.01 19.43
C LEU A 370 25.99 8.12 20.17
N ARG A 371 25.48 9.36 20.11
CA ARG A 371 26.06 10.50 20.85
C ARG A 371 26.01 10.28 22.35
N GLU A 372 24.88 9.80 22.86
CA GLU A 372 24.73 9.50 24.30
C GLU A 372 25.68 8.37 24.72
N HIS A 373 25.80 7.32 23.91
CA HIS A 373 26.74 6.22 24.14
C HIS A 373 28.19 6.69 24.15
N ALA A 374 28.60 7.53 23.19
CA ALA A 374 29.95 8.07 23.12
C ALA A 374 30.28 9.01 24.30
N ALA A 375 29.30 9.77 24.79
CA ALA A 375 29.50 10.71 25.89
C ALA A 375 29.51 10.04 27.28
N THR A 376 28.67 9.02 27.49
CA THR A 376 28.40 8.46 28.83
C THR A 376 28.70 6.97 28.97
N GLY A 377 28.92 6.26 27.86
CA GLY A 377 29.00 4.79 27.81
C GLY A 377 27.65 4.09 27.91
N ARG A 378 26.53 4.83 27.99
CA ARG A 378 25.18 4.27 28.14
C ARG A 378 24.78 3.41 26.94
N THR A 379 24.16 2.26 27.20
CA THR A 379 23.72 1.31 26.18
C THR A 379 22.22 0.99 26.24
N ASP A 380 21.56 1.20 27.38
CA ASP A 380 20.13 0.91 27.56
C ASP A 380 19.27 2.17 27.44
N PHE A 381 18.22 2.09 26.64
CA PHE A 381 17.34 3.20 26.27
C PHE A 381 15.86 2.79 26.31
N THR A 382 14.98 3.80 26.40
CA THR A 382 13.53 3.60 26.48
C THR A 382 12.79 4.31 25.35
N THR A 383 11.71 3.73 24.84
CA THR A 383 10.82 4.38 23.86
C THR A 383 10.25 5.68 24.44
N ARG A 384 9.92 5.71 25.75
CA ARG A 384 9.39 6.89 26.44
C ARG A 384 10.33 8.09 26.38
N GLU A 385 11.63 7.89 26.59
CA GLU A 385 12.61 8.99 26.52
C GLU A 385 12.83 9.50 25.09
N LEU A 386 12.60 8.64 24.08
CA LEU A 386 12.59 9.04 22.68
C LEU A 386 11.34 9.89 22.37
N ARG A 387 10.15 9.46 22.83
CA ARG A 387 8.89 10.21 22.64
C ARG A 387 8.93 11.61 23.27
N LEU A 388 9.64 11.79 24.38
CA LEU A 388 9.74 13.08 25.09
C LEU A 388 10.80 14.03 24.51
N ASP A 389 11.66 13.57 23.61
CA ASP A 389 12.75 14.39 23.09
C ASP A 389 12.33 15.20 21.88
N ARG A 390 12.24 16.52 22.09
CA ARG A 390 11.88 17.51 21.08
C ARG A 390 12.90 17.65 19.97
N SER A 391 14.16 17.25 20.18
CA SER A 391 15.21 17.34 19.17
C SER A 391 14.99 16.37 18.00
N LEU A 392 14.29 15.26 18.25
CA LEU A 392 13.97 14.25 17.24
C LEU A 392 12.86 14.68 16.25
N LYS A 393 12.27 15.87 16.45
CA LYS A 393 11.18 16.43 15.64
C LYS A 393 10.07 15.40 15.36
N LEU A 394 9.80 14.54 16.34
CA LEU A 394 8.72 13.56 16.24
C LEU A 394 7.40 14.33 16.05
N PRO A 395 6.53 13.92 15.12
CA PRO A 395 5.21 14.54 14.97
C PRO A 395 4.43 14.51 16.28
N ASP A 396 3.48 15.44 16.44
CA ASP A 396 2.68 15.63 17.67
C ASP A 396 1.95 14.36 18.15
N HIS A 397 1.85 13.35 17.29
CA HIS A 397 1.45 12.00 17.67
C HIS A 397 2.64 11.05 17.45
N ALA A 398 3.27 10.63 18.55
CA ALA A 398 4.43 9.75 18.59
C ALA A 398 4.18 8.31 18.08
N GLU A 399 3.13 8.09 17.31
CA GLU A 399 2.61 6.80 16.85
C GLU A 399 3.51 6.13 15.81
N ASN A 400 4.42 6.88 15.18
CA ASN A 400 5.36 6.33 14.21
C ASN A 400 6.73 5.99 14.80
N LEU A 401 6.96 6.23 16.09
CA LEU A 401 8.25 5.91 16.70
C LEU A 401 8.55 4.41 16.63
N ASP A 402 7.56 3.57 16.93
CA ASP A 402 7.75 2.11 16.97
C ASP A 402 8.05 1.57 15.56
N ALA A 403 7.32 2.04 14.54
CA ALA A 403 7.61 1.73 13.14
C ALA A 403 9.00 2.19 12.71
N ARG A 404 9.48 3.33 13.23
CA ARG A 404 10.82 3.87 12.97
C ARG A 404 11.92 3.08 13.66
N LEU A 405 11.69 2.59 14.88
CA LEU A 405 12.60 1.70 15.59
C LEU A 405 12.68 0.34 14.89
N VAL A 406 11.55 -0.22 14.45
CA VAL A 406 11.51 -1.46 13.67
C VAL A 406 12.25 -1.26 12.33
N LEU A 407 11.98 -0.17 11.60
CA LEU A 407 12.71 0.17 10.39
C LEU A 407 14.22 0.23 10.63
N LEU A 408 14.65 0.94 11.67
CA LEU A 408 16.06 1.11 12.00
C LEU A 408 16.73 -0.23 12.36
N ARG A 409 16.08 -1.07 13.18
CA ARG A 409 16.56 -2.41 13.52
C ARG A 409 16.75 -3.26 12.25
N ARG A 410 15.72 -3.34 11.41
CA ARG A 410 15.76 -4.12 10.16
C ARG A 410 16.84 -3.63 9.20
N ARG A 411 17.05 -2.31 9.09
CA ARG A 411 18.12 -1.73 8.26
C ARG A 411 19.52 -2.06 8.77
N LEU A 412 19.72 -2.02 10.09
CA LEU A 412 21.00 -2.39 10.72
C LEU A 412 21.30 -3.88 10.52
N GLU A 413 20.29 -4.74 10.64
CA GLU A 413 20.40 -6.18 10.40
C GLU A 413 20.68 -6.52 8.94
N GLU A 414 19.95 -5.92 7.99
CA GLU A 414 20.14 -6.12 6.54
C GLU A 414 21.58 -5.79 6.09
N ARG A 415 22.16 -4.75 6.69
CA ARG A 415 23.53 -4.32 6.40
C ARG A 415 24.60 -5.13 7.13
N GLY A 416 24.22 -6.07 7.99
CA GLY A 416 25.16 -6.78 8.86
C GLY A 416 26.01 -5.81 9.69
N ALA A 417 25.42 -4.68 10.09
CA ALA A 417 26.14 -3.58 10.69
C ALA A 417 26.84 -4.02 11.99
N CYS A 418 27.95 -3.35 12.31
CA CYS A 418 28.60 -3.49 13.62
C CYS A 418 27.74 -2.95 14.78
N LEU A 419 26.55 -2.41 14.46
CA LEU A 419 25.59 -1.81 15.35
C LEU A 419 24.29 -2.59 15.32
N GLN A 420 23.72 -2.83 16.50
CA GLN A 420 22.43 -3.47 16.63
C GLN A 420 21.58 -2.76 17.68
N LEU A 421 20.28 -2.71 17.43
CA LEU A 421 19.28 -2.35 18.43
C LEU A 421 18.56 -3.62 18.86
N VAL A 422 18.88 -4.08 20.06
CA VAL A 422 18.32 -5.31 20.63
C VAL A 422 17.21 -4.95 21.59
N LYS A 423 16.00 -5.43 21.35
CA LYS A 423 14.91 -5.29 22.32
C LYS A 423 15.25 -6.07 23.59
N THR A 424 15.21 -5.41 24.75
CA THR A 424 15.53 -6.01 26.05
C THR A 424 14.31 -6.11 26.97
N GLY A 425 13.20 -5.52 26.57
CA GLY A 425 11.92 -5.55 27.25
C GLY A 425 10.87 -4.72 26.51
N ARG A 426 9.69 -4.55 27.11
CA ARG A 426 8.65 -3.66 26.57
C ARG A 426 9.10 -2.21 26.66
N GLY A 427 8.98 -1.46 25.57
CA GLY A 427 9.52 -0.09 25.45
C GLY A 427 11.01 0.06 25.77
N LEU A 428 11.79 -1.04 25.83
CA LEU A 428 13.19 -1.07 26.26
C LEU A 428 14.04 -1.72 25.18
N PHE A 429 15.12 -1.03 24.83
CA PHE A 429 16.06 -1.52 23.84
C PHE A 429 17.48 -1.13 24.22
N ARG A 430 18.42 -1.92 23.71
CA ARG A 430 19.84 -1.80 23.96
C ARG A 430 20.57 -1.56 22.66
N LEU A 431 21.42 -0.53 22.66
CA LEU A 431 22.41 -0.32 21.62
C LEU A 431 23.59 -1.27 21.87
N VAL A 432 23.85 -2.17 20.93
CA VAL A 432 24.97 -3.10 20.96
C VAL A 432 25.97 -2.73 19.86
N CYS A 433 27.17 -2.35 20.29
CA CYS A 433 28.29 -2.02 19.42
C CYS A 433 29.27 -3.19 19.39
N ARG A 434 29.45 -3.82 18.23
CA ARG A 434 30.37 -4.95 18.01
C ARG A 434 31.79 -4.51 17.65
N SER A 435 32.00 -3.21 17.41
CA SER A 435 33.28 -2.59 17.11
C SER A 435 33.38 -1.22 17.80
N HIS A 436 34.59 -0.65 17.84
CA HIS A 436 34.76 0.75 18.23
C HIS A 436 34.04 1.67 17.22
N ILE A 437 33.39 2.73 17.69
CA ILE A 437 32.64 3.66 16.84
C ILE A 437 33.23 5.06 16.95
N THR A 438 33.53 5.65 15.80
CA THR A 438 33.93 7.06 15.70
C THR A 438 32.78 7.85 15.09
N LEU A 439 32.36 8.95 15.73
CA LEU A 439 31.27 9.80 15.25
C LEU A 439 31.83 11.00 14.48
N GLU A 440 31.33 11.21 13.27
CA GLU A 440 31.66 12.35 12.41
C GLU A 440 30.37 13.11 12.08
N ASP A 441 30.27 14.37 12.52
CA ASP A 441 29.17 15.27 12.15
C ASP A 441 29.64 16.07 10.93
N ALA A 442 29.07 15.74 9.76
CA ALA A 442 29.39 16.45 8.53
C ALA A 442 28.61 17.78 8.53
N GLY A 443 29.27 18.84 8.99
CA GLY A 443 28.78 20.21 8.87
C GLY A 443 28.56 20.61 7.41
N GLU A 444 27.78 21.66 7.18
CA GLU A 444 27.20 22.13 5.88
C GLU A 444 28.15 22.37 4.69
N GLY A 445 29.41 21.93 4.71
CA GLY A 445 30.44 22.23 3.70
C GLY A 445 31.04 21.05 2.93
N GLU A 446 30.83 19.79 3.31
CA GLU A 446 31.39 18.64 2.57
C GLU A 446 30.29 17.89 1.81
N ALA A 447 29.90 18.48 0.67
CA ALA A 447 29.26 17.72 -0.39
C ALA A 447 30.22 16.60 -0.82
N ALA A 448 29.69 15.37 -0.87
CA ALA A 448 30.42 14.16 -1.22
C ALA A 448 31.04 14.25 -2.63
N GLU A 449 32.28 14.73 -2.72
CA GLU A 449 33.24 14.34 -3.74
C GLU A 449 33.89 13.01 -3.31
N VAL A 450 33.17 11.89 -3.40
CA VAL A 450 33.82 10.58 -3.46
C VAL A 450 33.03 9.67 -4.40
N ALA A 451 33.69 9.36 -5.52
CA ALA A 451 33.35 8.57 -6.71
C ALA A 451 32.34 7.40 -6.61
#